data_AF-X0X482-F1
#
_entry.id   AF-X0X482-F1
#
_cell.length_a   1.000
_cell.length_b   1.000
_cell.length_c   1.000
_cell.angle_alpha   90.00
_cell.angle_beta   90.00
_cell.angle_gamma   90.00
#
_symmetry.space_group_name_H-M   'P 1'
#
loop_
_entity.id
_entity.type
_entity.pdbx_description
1 polymer ?
#
loop_
_entity_poly.entity_id
_entity_poly.type
_entity_poly.pdbx_seq_one_letter_code
_entity_poly.pdbx_strand_id
1 'polypeptide(L)' 'MGEGDHHIFTKDGVEEILNLQPRGGEAKPYQVKLVRRVILPYGLRLGEQE' A
#
# COMPACT_ATOMS: atom_id res chain seq x y z
N MET A 1 -18.95 -4.06 11.61
CA MET A 1 -19.17 -3.26 10.38
C MET A 1 -18.56 -1.89 10.57
N GLY A 2 -17.65 -1.51 9.69
CA GLY A 2 -17.09 -0.18 9.56
C GLY A 2 -16.50 -0.12 8.15
N GLU A 3 -17.34 0.21 7.18
CA GLU A 3 -17.07 0.13 5.73
C GLU A 3 -16.22 1.28 5.17
N GLY A 4 -15.68 2.16 6.02
CA GLY A 4 -15.06 3.42 5.57
C GLY A 4 -13.53 3.43 5.47
N ASP A 5 -12.80 2.58 6.20
CA ASP A 5 -11.35 2.75 6.37
C ASP A 5 -10.53 1.73 5.55
N HIS A 6 -11.08 1.13 4.49
CA HIS A 6 -10.29 0.28 3.60
C HIS A 6 -9.93 1.05 2.34
N HIS A 7 -8.64 1.36 2.18
CA HIS A 7 -8.13 1.94 0.96
C HIS A 7 -7.52 0.86 0.09
N ILE A 8 -8.09 0.68 -1.09
CA ILE A 8 -7.55 -0.18 -2.14
C ILE A 8 -6.67 0.70 -3.03
N PHE A 9 -5.43 0.28 -3.21
CA PHE A 9 -4.45 0.92 -4.07
C PHE A 9 -4.13 0.00 -5.25
N THR A 10 -4.09 0.59 -6.43
CA THR A 10 -3.70 -0.02 -7.69
C THR A 10 -2.78 0.93 -8.44
N LYS A 11 -1.90 0.40 -9.28
CA LYS A 11 -1.00 1.21 -10.11
C LYS A 11 -0.75 0.49 -11.44
N ASP A 12 -0.80 1.22 -12.55
CA ASP A 12 -0.47 0.66 -13.85
C ASP A 12 0.97 0.11 -13.86
N GLY A 13 1.12 -1.10 -14.40
CA GLY A 13 2.40 -1.82 -14.40
C GLY A 13 2.76 -2.49 -13.07
N VAL A 14 1.84 -2.52 -12.09
CA VAL A 14 1.96 -3.29 -10.85
C VAL A 14 0.78 -4.27 -10.77
N GLU A 15 1.06 -5.56 -10.73
CA GLU A 15 0.03 -6.61 -10.71
C GLU A 15 -0.70 -6.68 -9.35
N GLU A 16 -0.01 -6.37 -8.27
CA GLU A 16 -0.51 -6.51 -6.91
C GLU A 16 -1.46 -5.37 -6.52
N ILE A 17 -2.66 -5.76 -6.10
CA ILE A 17 -3.62 -4.87 -5.45
C ILE A 17 -3.30 -4.81 -3.96
N LEU A 18 -3.08 -3.60 -3.43
CA LEU A 18 -2.83 -3.38 -2.00
C LEU A 18 -4.11 -2.92 -1.32
N ASN A 19 -4.57 -3.67 -0.31
CA ASN A 19 -5.63 -3.24 0.60
C ASN A 19 -5.00 -2.86 1.94
N LEU A 20 -5.01 -1.56 2.26
CA LEU A 20 -4.50 -1.05 3.53
C LEU A 20 -5.66 -0.46 4.35
N GLN A 21 -5.66 -0.83 5.62
CA GLN A 21 -6.57 -0.29 6.62
C GLN A 21 -5.75 0.49 7.65
N PRO A 22 -5.89 1.82 7.76
CA PRO A 22 -5.36 2.56 8.89
C PRO A 22 -6.02 2.05 10.18
N ARG A 23 -5.23 1.72 11.19
CA ARG A 23 -5.73 1.49 12.56
C ARG A 23 -4.95 2.37 13.51
N GLY A 24 -5.55 3.50 13.90
CA GLY A 24 -4.97 4.43 14.85
C GLY A 24 -3.70 5.16 14.36
N GLY A 25 -3.51 5.29 13.04
CA GLY A 25 -2.35 5.96 12.45
C GLY A 25 -1.10 5.09 12.31
N GLU A 26 -1.12 3.84 12.79
CA GLU A 26 0.01 2.91 12.69
C GLU A 26 -0.28 1.76 11.72
N ALA A 27 0.79 1.17 11.18
CA ALA A 27 0.74 -0.01 10.33
C ALA A 27 1.20 -1.25 11.11
N LYS A 28 0.44 -2.35 11.01
CA LYS A 28 0.88 -3.64 11.56
C LYS A 28 2.07 -4.18 10.75
N PRO A 29 2.98 -4.98 11.35
CA PRO A 29 4.14 -5.53 10.65
C PRO A 29 3.82 -6.27 9.34
N TYR A 30 2.65 -6.92 9.26
CA TYR A 30 2.22 -7.58 8.02
C TYR A 30 1.89 -6.58 6.91
N GLN A 31 1.32 -5.41 7.22
CA GLN A 31 1.02 -4.38 6.24
C GLN A 31 2.30 -3.81 5.65
N VAL A 32 3.33 -3.61 6.49
CA VAL A 32 4.67 -3.24 6.03
C VAL A 32 5.25 -4.30 5.09
N LYS A 33 5.10 -5.60 5.43
CA LYS A 33 5.53 -6.70 4.56
C LYS A 33 4.78 -6.72 3.23
N LEU A 34 3.49 -6.43 3.22
CA LEU A 34 2.68 -6.35 1.99
C LEU A 34 3.15 -5.20 1.10
N VAL A 35 3.30 -3.99 1.66
CA VAL A 35 3.81 -2.83 0.92
C VAL A 35 5.21 -3.10 0.35
N ARG A 36 6.10 -3.74 1.13
CA ARG A 36 7.45 -4.11 0.67
C ARG A 36 7.44 -5.07 -0.52
N ARG A 37 6.45 -5.97 -0.63
CA ARG A 37 6.31 -6.89 -1.77
C ARG A 37 5.96 -6.17 -3.06
N VAL A 38 5.45 -4.94 -2.98
CA VAL A 38 5.15 -4.11 -4.14
C VAL A 38 6.30 -3.16 -4.45
N ILE A 39 6.93 -2.56 -3.43
CA ILE A 39 8.02 -1.59 -3.69
C ILE A 39 9.25 -2.26 -4.33
N LEU A 40 9.67 -3.42 -3.84
CA LEU A 40 10.96 -3.99 -4.24
C LEU A 40 10.97 -4.62 -5.64
N PRO A 41 10.00 -5.47 -6.04
CA PRO A 41 10.04 -6.09 -7.36
C PRO A 41 9.86 -5.07 -8.48
N TYR A 42 9.07 -4.01 -8.24
CA TYR A 42 8.79 -2.97 -9.22
C TYR A 42 9.70 -1.75 -9.12
N GLY A 43 10.67 -1.78 -8.20
CA GLY A 43 11.63 -0.68 -8.00
C GLY A 43 10.98 0.67 -7.77
N LEU A 44 9.83 0.71 -7.08
CA LEU A 44 9.06 1.94 -6.90
C LEU A 44 9.85 2.94 -6.06
N ARG A 45 9.88 4.19 -6.52
CA ARG A 45 10.52 5.31 -5.84
C ARG A 45 9.53 6.44 -5.66
N LEU A 46 9.76 7.27 -4.66
CA LEU A 46 9.08 8.54 -4.55
C LEU A 46 9.54 9.40 -5.74
N GLY A 47 8.60 9.88 -6.54
CA GLY A 47 8.88 10.94 -7.51
C GLY A 47 8.92 12.28 -6.79
N GLU A 48 9.67 13.24 -7.34
CA GLU A 48 9.45 14.65 -7.01
C GLU A 48 8.11 15.03 -7.64
N GLN A 49 7.17 15.51 -6.83
CA GLN A 49 5.94 16.12 -7.35
C GLN A 49 6.33 17.52 -7.83
N GLU A 50 6.09 17.83 -9.11
CA GLU A 50 6.04 19.23 -9.58
C GLU A 50 4.83 19.95 -8.98
#